data_AF-A0A8T0WM14-F1
#
_entry.id   AF-A0A8T0WM14-F1
#
_cell.length_a   1.000
_cell.length_b   1.000
_cell.length_c   1.000
_cell.angle_alpha   90.00
_cell.angle_beta   90.00
_cell.angle_gamma   90.00
#
_symmetry.space_group_name_H-M   'P 1'
#
loop_
_entity.id
_entity.type
_entity.pdbx_description
1 polymer ?
#
loop_
_entity_poly.entity_id
_entity_poly.type
_entity_poly.pdbx_seq_one_letter_code
_entity_poly.pdbx_strand_id
1 'polypeptide(L)'
;MPSYAELINQPDLPSLAGTRYIWHRDEVQTSRLLFYLRVVPTCIGLIPAHMFRDKVASIMFLYLQHSNEKVTSASHSVMVSFLSSGNDADQDDRTALKEQLIFYYIKRSLEDYPGVTPFDGLASGVAAIVRHIPAGSPAILFCIHSLVVKAKDLCDSAKVQGKSLWRSWEESTEPCKKTLDLLLRLIFLVDIQSFPYLLKELAELVTLLPKEGQDVLLDDMHAHVAESDDVTRKPVLVSWLQSLSYISSQSSHSESLSKATNASSVASDELTLNRTMARL
;
A
#
# COMPACT_ATOMS: atom_id res chain seq x y z
N MET A 1 17.88 -12.80 -21.61
CA MET A 1 17.68 -13.01 -20.16
C MET A 1 17.71 -14.52 -19.92
N PRO A 2 18.39 -15.03 -18.88
CA PRO A 2 18.34 -16.46 -18.54
C PRO A 2 16.89 -16.89 -18.25
N SER A 3 16.55 -18.16 -18.41
CA SER A 3 15.20 -18.64 -18.09
C SER A 3 14.96 -18.73 -16.58
N TYR A 4 13.69 -18.73 -16.15
CA TYR A 4 13.36 -18.94 -14.73
C TYR A 4 13.95 -20.26 -14.20
N ALA A 5 13.86 -21.33 -15.00
CA ALA A 5 14.44 -22.63 -14.67
C ALA A 5 15.96 -22.59 -14.52
N GLU A 6 16.68 -21.87 -15.39
CA GLU A 6 18.14 -21.68 -15.28
C GLU A 6 18.54 -20.85 -14.06
N LEU A 7 17.67 -19.97 -13.58
CA LEU A 7 17.96 -19.12 -12.42
C LEU A 7 17.77 -19.84 -11.09
N ILE A 8 16.80 -20.76 -11.01
CA ILE A 8 16.51 -21.52 -9.80
C ILE A 8 17.29 -22.84 -9.73
N ASN A 9 17.65 -23.41 -10.88
CA ASN A 9 18.46 -24.62 -10.98
C ASN A 9 19.93 -24.23 -11.19
N GLN A 10 20.85 -25.16 -10.94
CA GLN A 10 22.28 -24.90 -11.13
C GLN A 10 22.52 -24.36 -12.56
N PRO A 11 23.15 -23.17 -12.72
CA PRO A 11 23.78 -22.86 -14.00
C PRO A 11 24.82 -23.95 -14.30
N ASP A 12 25.10 -24.23 -15.57
CA ASP A 12 26.04 -25.26 -16.07
C ASP A 12 27.51 -25.04 -15.63
N LEU A 13 27.77 -24.71 -14.36
CA LEU A 13 29.07 -24.74 -13.72
C LEU A 13 29.30 -26.14 -13.13
N PRO A 14 30.49 -26.74 -13.30
CA PRO A 14 30.86 -27.98 -12.63
C PRO A 14 30.87 -27.72 -11.12
N SER A 15 29.80 -28.11 -10.42
CA SER A 15 29.71 -27.91 -8.98
C SER A 15 30.78 -28.73 -8.28
N LEU A 16 31.54 -28.08 -7.39
CA LEU A 16 32.08 -28.74 -6.21
C LEU A 16 30.93 -29.57 -5.61
N ALA A 17 31.05 -30.90 -5.69
CA ALA A 17 30.00 -31.82 -5.33
C ALA A 17 29.55 -31.59 -3.88
N GLY A 18 28.29 -31.21 -3.65
CA GLY A 18 27.64 -31.33 -2.33
C GLY A 18 26.85 -30.13 -1.81
N THR A 19 26.99 -28.92 -2.35
CA THR A 19 26.23 -27.74 -1.87
C THR A 19 25.01 -27.44 -2.73
N ARG A 20 23.82 -27.34 -2.10
CA ARG A 20 22.60 -26.85 -2.75
C ARG A 20 22.83 -25.43 -3.28
N TYR A 21 22.59 -25.20 -4.56
CA TYR A 21 22.68 -23.87 -5.16
C TYR A 21 21.62 -22.94 -4.57
N ILE A 22 22.03 -21.71 -4.23
CA ILE A 22 21.17 -20.69 -3.63
C ILE A 22 21.24 -19.43 -4.52
N TRP A 23 20.25 -19.28 -5.39
CA TRP A 23 20.22 -18.23 -6.43
C TRP A 23 20.40 -16.81 -5.88
N HIS A 24 19.77 -16.48 -4.75
CA HIS A 24 19.82 -15.13 -4.16
C HIS A 24 21.17 -14.78 -3.50
N ARG A 25 22.11 -15.72 -3.46
CA ARG A 25 23.49 -15.51 -2.96
C ARG A 25 24.52 -15.46 -4.09
N ASP A 26 24.11 -15.74 -5.33
CA ASP A 26 25.01 -15.67 -6.48
C ASP A 26 25.14 -14.21 -6.95
N GLU A 27 26.23 -13.56 -6.55
CA GLU A 27 26.50 -12.16 -6.89
C GLU A 27 26.68 -11.93 -8.39
N VAL A 28 27.20 -12.93 -9.12
CA VAL A 28 27.45 -12.84 -10.56
C VAL A 28 26.12 -12.86 -11.31
N GLN A 29 25.24 -13.82 -10.98
CA GLN A 29 23.91 -13.89 -11.59
C GLN A 29 23.05 -12.68 -11.20
N THR A 30 23.12 -12.24 -9.95
CA THR A 30 22.41 -11.05 -9.48
C THR A 30 22.87 -9.80 -10.24
N SER A 31 24.18 -9.63 -10.47
CA SER A 31 24.73 -8.52 -11.25
C SER A 31 24.28 -8.57 -12.72
N ARG A 32 24.32 -9.76 -13.31
CA ARG A 32 23.85 -9.98 -14.69
C ARG A 32 22.36 -9.67 -14.83
N LEU A 33 21.54 -10.06 -13.87
CA LEU A 33 20.12 -9.77 -13.92
C LEU A 33 19.82 -8.30 -13.65
N LEU A 34 20.52 -7.66 -12.71
CA LEU A 34 20.39 -6.22 -12.46
C LEU A 34 20.61 -5.42 -13.74
N PHE A 35 21.59 -5.81 -14.56
CA PHE A 35 21.80 -5.21 -15.87
C PHE A 35 20.55 -5.34 -16.77
N TYR A 36 20.01 -6.55 -16.92
CA TYR A 36 18.80 -6.75 -17.73
C TYR A 36 17.59 -5.97 -17.20
N LEU A 37 17.34 -5.98 -15.89
CA LEU A 37 16.23 -5.26 -15.27
C LEU A 37 16.34 -3.74 -15.44
N ARG A 38 17.55 -3.19 -15.59
CA ARG A 38 17.74 -1.76 -15.89
C ARG A 38 17.56 -1.42 -17.36
N VAL A 39 17.82 -2.37 -18.26
CA VAL A 39 17.69 -2.16 -19.71
C VAL A 39 16.24 -2.32 -20.16
N VAL A 40 15.52 -3.33 -19.66
CA VAL A 40 14.14 -3.64 -20.06
C VAL A 40 13.19 -2.43 -20.06
N PRO A 41 13.18 -1.54 -19.04
CA PRO A 41 12.36 -0.32 -19.03
C PRO A 41 12.52 0.55 -20.29
N THR A 42 13.74 0.65 -20.82
CA THR A 42 14.04 1.52 -21.97
C THR A 42 13.47 1.02 -23.29
N CYS A 43 13.24 -0.28 -23.41
CA CYS A 43 12.70 -0.92 -24.61
C CYS A 43 11.35 -1.60 -24.37
N ILE A 44 10.67 -1.30 -23.25
CA ILE A 44 9.45 -2.01 -22.82
C ILE A 44 8.31 -1.91 -23.83
N GLY A 45 8.24 -0.81 -24.58
CA GLY A 45 7.27 -0.60 -25.65
C GLY A 45 7.49 -1.53 -26.84
N LEU A 46 8.72 -1.98 -27.07
CA LEU A 46 9.07 -2.91 -28.14
C LEU A 46 8.83 -4.38 -27.76
N ILE A 47 8.54 -4.68 -26.48
CA ILE A 47 8.34 -6.04 -25.98
C ILE A 47 6.85 -6.42 -26.09
N PRO A 48 6.49 -7.41 -26.93
CA PRO A 48 5.12 -7.91 -27.01
C PRO A 48 4.60 -8.44 -25.67
N ALA A 49 3.30 -8.36 -25.44
CA ALA A 49 2.68 -8.75 -24.18
C ALA A 49 2.99 -10.22 -23.80
N HIS A 50 2.89 -11.14 -24.76
CA HIS A 50 3.20 -12.56 -24.54
C HIS A 50 4.67 -12.78 -24.14
N MET A 51 5.62 -12.10 -24.81
CA MET A 51 7.05 -12.19 -24.45
C MET A 51 7.32 -11.64 -23.05
N PHE A 52 6.65 -10.55 -22.68
CA PHE A 52 6.77 -9.99 -21.33
C PHE A 52 6.27 -11.00 -20.29
N ARG A 53 5.09 -11.58 -20.50
CA ARG A 53 4.51 -12.62 -19.62
C ARG A 53 5.47 -13.80 -19.45
N ASP A 54 5.97 -14.34 -20.55
CA ASP A 54 6.68 -15.63 -20.54
C ASP A 54 8.14 -15.51 -20.11
N LYS A 55 8.80 -14.39 -20.42
CA LYS A 55 10.24 -14.22 -20.20
C LYS A 55 10.58 -13.21 -19.12
N VAL A 56 9.83 -12.12 -18.99
CA VAL A 56 10.20 -11.01 -18.12
C VAL A 56 9.51 -11.09 -16.76
N ALA A 57 8.20 -11.30 -16.76
CA ALA A 57 7.37 -11.21 -15.55
C ALA A 57 7.84 -12.17 -14.44
N SER A 58 8.01 -13.46 -14.74
CA SER A 58 8.42 -14.47 -13.75
C SER A 58 9.75 -14.14 -13.08
N ILE A 59 10.70 -13.60 -13.84
CA ILE A 59 12.04 -13.28 -13.34
C ILE A 59 12.03 -11.96 -12.57
N MET A 60 11.32 -10.95 -13.07
CA MET A 60 11.09 -9.70 -12.34
C MET A 60 10.47 -9.98 -10.96
N PHE A 61 9.44 -10.84 -10.90
CA PHE A 61 8.78 -11.18 -9.64
C PHE A 61 9.63 -12.03 -8.69
N LEU A 62 10.46 -12.92 -9.23
CA LEU A 62 11.44 -13.66 -8.43
C LEU A 62 12.37 -12.69 -7.69
N TYR A 63 12.85 -11.66 -8.39
CA TYR A 63 13.81 -10.70 -7.87
C TYR A 63 13.19 -9.49 -7.17
N LEU A 64 11.87 -9.37 -7.19
CA LEU A 64 11.14 -8.33 -6.46
C LEU A 64 11.34 -8.43 -4.93
N GLN A 65 11.66 -9.63 -4.43
CA GLN A 65 11.98 -9.90 -3.02
C GLN A 65 13.47 -10.27 -2.81
N HIS A 66 14.35 -9.83 -3.70
CA HIS A 66 15.79 -10.06 -3.50
C HIS A 66 16.31 -9.20 -2.33
N SER A 67 17.24 -9.70 -1.53
CA SER A 67 17.86 -8.94 -0.43
C SER A 67 18.66 -7.70 -0.87
N ASN A 68 18.81 -7.45 -2.17
CA ASN A 68 19.59 -6.36 -2.72
C ASN A 68 18.64 -5.30 -3.24
N GLU A 69 18.62 -4.15 -2.56
CA GLU A 69 17.73 -3.03 -2.86
C GLU A 69 17.84 -2.55 -4.31
N LYS A 70 19.04 -2.54 -4.90
CA LYS A 70 19.21 -2.10 -6.29
C LYS A 70 18.45 -2.99 -7.26
N VAL A 71 18.31 -4.27 -6.92
CA VAL A 71 17.64 -5.29 -7.73
C VAL A 71 16.13 -5.20 -7.54
N THR A 72 15.67 -5.06 -6.31
CA THR A 72 14.23 -4.88 -6.02
C THR A 72 13.71 -3.59 -6.64
N SER A 73 14.43 -2.46 -6.51
CA SER A 73 14.10 -1.20 -7.16
C SER A 73 14.09 -1.32 -8.69
N ALA A 74 15.02 -2.07 -9.29
CA ALA A 74 15.01 -2.31 -10.73
C ALA A 74 13.79 -3.16 -11.15
N SER A 75 13.40 -4.16 -10.38
CA SER A 75 12.17 -4.93 -10.62
C SER A 75 10.91 -4.06 -10.54
N HIS A 76 10.81 -3.17 -9.55
CA HIS A 76 9.74 -2.19 -9.48
C HIS A 76 9.72 -1.28 -10.71
N SER A 77 10.89 -0.79 -11.16
CA SER A 77 11.00 0.02 -12.37
C SER A 77 10.50 -0.70 -13.62
N VAL A 78 10.80 -2.00 -13.77
CA VAL A 78 10.28 -2.81 -14.89
C VAL A 78 8.77 -2.87 -14.88
N MET A 79 8.16 -3.14 -13.71
CA MET A 79 6.71 -3.19 -13.58
C MET A 79 6.07 -1.83 -13.89
N VAL A 80 6.61 -0.75 -13.33
CA VAL A 80 6.14 0.62 -13.60
C VAL A 80 6.19 0.94 -15.09
N SER A 81 7.32 0.70 -15.75
CA SER A 81 7.45 0.95 -17.19
C SER A 81 6.51 0.07 -18.02
N PHE A 82 6.27 -1.17 -17.61
CA PHE A 82 5.28 -2.03 -18.28
C PHE A 82 3.86 -1.47 -18.13
N LEU A 83 3.47 -1.04 -16.93
CA LEU A 83 2.18 -0.40 -16.70
C LEU A 83 2.00 0.89 -17.50
N SER A 84 3.03 1.74 -17.55
CA SER A 84 3.00 3.02 -18.27
C SER A 84 3.06 2.90 -19.79
N SER A 85 3.48 1.75 -20.32
CA SER A 85 3.64 1.59 -21.77
C SER A 85 2.30 1.45 -22.50
N GLY A 86 2.07 2.26 -23.54
CA GLY A 86 1.01 2.08 -24.53
C GLY A 86 1.63 1.54 -25.82
N ASN A 87 1.04 0.51 -26.42
CA ASN A 87 1.43 0.10 -27.77
C ASN A 87 0.17 -0.26 -28.56
N ASP A 88 0.06 0.29 -29.77
CA ASP A 88 -1.19 0.46 -30.53
C ASP A 88 -1.64 -0.78 -31.33
N ALA A 89 -0.80 -1.82 -31.44
CA ALA A 89 -1.10 -3.01 -32.23
C ALA A 89 -1.75 -4.17 -31.43
N ASP A 90 -1.43 -4.31 -30.14
CA ASP A 90 -1.88 -5.39 -29.23
C ASP A 90 -2.48 -4.84 -27.92
N GLN A 91 -3.16 -3.69 -28.01
CA GLN A 91 -3.52 -2.89 -26.84
C GLN A 91 -4.43 -3.62 -25.84
N ASP A 92 -5.38 -4.42 -26.34
CA ASP A 92 -6.34 -5.15 -25.50
C ASP A 92 -5.65 -6.27 -24.70
N ASP A 93 -4.85 -7.11 -25.37
CA ASP A 93 -4.09 -8.19 -24.73
C ASP A 93 -3.08 -7.64 -23.70
N ARG A 94 -2.43 -6.51 -24.04
CA ARG A 94 -1.50 -5.85 -23.11
C ARG A 94 -2.24 -5.28 -21.90
N THR A 95 -3.40 -4.67 -22.09
CA THR A 95 -4.20 -4.11 -21.01
C THR A 95 -4.70 -5.21 -20.08
N ALA A 96 -5.24 -6.30 -20.62
CA ALA A 96 -5.65 -7.46 -19.84
C ALA A 96 -4.46 -8.05 -19.06
N LEU A 97 -3.27 -8.14 -19.67
CA LEU A 97 -2.08 -8.60 -18.98
C LEU A 97 -1.67 -7.67 -17.83
N LYS A 98 -1.70 -6.34 -18.02
CA LYS A 98 -1.41 -5.38 -16.95
C LYS A 98 -2.31 -5.63 -15.73
N GLU A 99 -3.62 -5.74 -15.95
CA GLU A 99 -4.58 -6.00 -14.87
C GLU A 99 -4.28 -7.30 -14.12
N GLN A 100 -4.02 -8.39 -14.86
CA GLN A 100 -3.67 -9.68 -14.26
C GLN A 100 -2.41 -9.61 -13.39
N LEU A 101 -1.37 -8.92 -13.85
CA LEU A 101 -0.10 -8.85 -13.14
C LEU A 101 -0.16 -7.97 -11.89
N ILE A 102 -1.10 -7.01 -11.82
CA ILE A 102 -1.22 -6.10 -10.67
C ILE A 102 -1.57 -6.86 -9.38
N PHE A 103 -2.50 -7.82 -9.45
CA PHE A 103 -2.89 -8.61 -8.29
C PHE A 103 -1.67 -9.29 -7.66
N TYR A 104 -0.83 -9.89 -8.51
CA TYR A 104 0.38 -10.56 -8.05
C TYR A 104 1.44 -9.56 -7.58
N TYR A 105 1.65 -8.47 -8.32
CA TYR A 105 2.61 -7.43 -7.97
C TYR A 105 2.33 -6.79 -6.61
N ILE A 106 1.09 -6.38 -6.35
CA ILE A 106 0.71 -5.75 -5.08
C ILE A 106 0.88 -6.72 -3.93
N LYS A 107 0.35 -7.94 -4.06
CA LYS A 107 0.50 -8.98 -3.03
C LYS A 107 1.98 -9.22 -2.71
N ARG A 108 2.80 -9.45 -3.74
CA ARG A 108 4.22 -9.77 -3.59
C ARG A 108 5.03 -8.61 -3.00
N SER A 109 4.72 -7.38 -3.39
CA SER A 109 5.39 -6.17 -2.88
C SER A 109 5.06 -5.93 -1.40
N LEU A 110 3.81 -6.14 -0.99
CA LEU A 110 3.35 -5.88 0.37
C LEU A 110 3.68 -7.00 1.37
N GLU A 111 3.88 -8.23 0.90
CA GLU A 111 4.33 -9.38 1.71
C GLU A 111 5.60 -9.03 2.51
N ASP A 112 6.62 -8.48 1.85
CA ASP A 112 7.92 -8.18 2.46
C ASP A 112 8.14 -6.69 2.75
N TYR A 113 7.16 -5.83 2.55
CA TYR A 113 7.25 -4.42 2.98
C TYR A 113 7.06 -4.34 4.51
N PRO A 114 7.90 -3.59 5.26
CA PRO A 114 8.97 -2.68 4.82
C PRO A 114 10.38 -3.29 4.84
N GLY A 115 10.50 -4.62 4.96
CA GLY A 115 11.78 -5.32 5.09
C GLY A 115 12.63 -5.29 3.81
N VAL A 116 12.13 -5.89 2.73
CA VAL A 116 12.87 -6.01 1.46
C VAL A 116 12.37 -5.01 0.41
N THR A 117 11.07 -4.76 0.41
CA THR A 117 10.42 -3.88 -0.58
C THR A 117 10.76 -2.42 -0.29
N PRO A 118 11.42 -1.69 -1.20
CA PRO A 118 11.69 -0.27 -1.03
C PRO A 118 10.40 0.55 -1.17
N PHE A 119 10.20 1.54 -0.30
CA PHE A 119 9.01 2.38 -0.33
C PHE A 119 8.83 3.10 -1.67
N ASP A 120 9.90 3.68 -2.22
CA ASP A 120 9.82 4.45 -3.46
C ASP A 120 9.41 3.56 -4.66
N GLY A 121 9.86 2.31 -4.68
CA GLY A 121 9.46 1.30 -5.66
C GLY A 121 7.98 0.93 -5.53
N LEU A 122 7.50 0.71 -4.30
CA LEU A 122 6.09 0.46 -4.02
C LEU A 122 5.21 1.65 -4.42
N ALA A 123 5.55 2.86 -3.96
CA ALA A 123 4.79 4.09 -4.20
C ALA A 123 4.71 4.43 -5.70
N SER A 124 5.82 4.31 -6.43
CA SER A 124 5.83 4.51 -7.89
C SER A 124 4.99 3.46 -8.62
N GLY A 125 5.03 2.19 -8.19
CA GLY A 125 4.16 1.15 -8.71
C GLY A 125 2.67 1.43 -8.49
N VAL A 126 2.31 1.81 -7.27
CA VAL A 126 0.92 2.19 -6.92
C VAL A 126 0.46 3.39 -7.76
N ALA A 127 1.30 4.41 -7.90
CA ALA A 127 0.98 5.57 -8.73
C ALA A 127 0.82 5.19 -10.23
N ALA A 128 1.64 4.26 -10.73
CA ALA A 128 1.53 3.76 -12.11
C ALA A 128 0.24 2.97 -12.33
N ILE A 129 -0.16 2.14 -11.36
CA ILE A 129 -1.44 1.41 -11.39
C ILE A 129 -2.60 2.40 -11.52
N VAL A 130 -2.65 3.38 -10.63
CA VAL A 130 -3.78 4.31 -10.57
C VAL A 130 -3.86 5.22 -11.80
N ARG A 131 -2.73 5.54 -12.43
CA ARG A 131 -2.67 6.43 -13.60
C ARG A 131 -2.89 5.74 -14.95
N HIS A 132 -2.46 4.49 -15.08
CA HIS A 132 -2.37 3.84 -16.40
C HIS A 132 -3.31 2.64 -16.58
N ILE A 133 -4.04 2.27 -15.55
CA ILE A 133 -5.07 1.22 -15.63
C ILE A 133 -6.44 1.89 -15.86
N PRO A 134 -7.34 1.25 -16.62
CA PRO A 134 -8.68 1.79 -16.84
C PRO A 134 -9.39 2.13 -15.52
N ALA A 135 -10.09 3.27 -15.54
CA ALA A 135 -10.96 3.69 -14.46
C ALA A 135 -11.96 2.58 -14.11
N GLY A 136 -12.20 2.39 -12.80
CA GLY A 136 -13.12 1.35 -12.31
C GLY A 136 -12.56 -0.08 -12.35
N SER A 137 -11.32 -0.30 -12.79
CA SER A 137 -10.71 -1.63 -12.80
C SER A 137 -10.65 -2.24 -11.39
N PRO A 138 -11.05 -3.52 -11.20
CA PRO A 138 -10.94 -4.22 -9.93
C PRO A 138 -9.49 -4.25 -9.39
N ALA A 139 -8.49 -4.16 -10.27
CA ALA A 139 -7.08 -4.11 -9.89
C ALA A 139 -6.74 -2.86 -9.06
N ILE A 140 -7.37 -1.71 -9.35
CA ILE A 140 -7.20 -0.47 -8.58
C ILE A 140 -7.83 -0.62 -7.19
N LEU A 141 -9.04 -1.17 -7.12
CA LEU A 141 -9.72 -1.40 -5.85
C LEU A 141 -8.96 -2.39 -4.97
N PHE A 142 -8.46 -3.47 -5.57
CA PHE A 142 -7.61 -4.46 -4.89
C PHE A 142 -6.31 -3.82 -4.38
N CYS A 143 -5.68 -2.95 -5.17
CA CYS A 143 -4.50 -2.20 -4.75
C CYS A 143 -4.78 -1.34 -3.52
N ILE A 144 -5.84 -0.53 -3.55
CA ILE A 144 -6.28 0.32 -2.43
C ILE A 144 -6.53 -0.54 -1.18
N HIS A 145 -7.35 -1.58 -1.30
CA HIS A 145 -7.68 -2.46 -0.18
C HIS A 145 -6.44 -3.10 0.43
N SER A 146 -5.54 -3.62 -0.40
CA SER A 146 -4.31 -4.27 0.06
C SER A 146 -3.39 -3.29 0.79
N LEU A 147 -3.30 -2.05 0.32
CA LEU A 147 -2.55 -0.99 1.01
C LEU A 147 -3.17 -0.63 2.36
N VAL A 148 -4.50 -0.54 2.43
CA VAL A 148 -5.23 -0.26 3.69
C VAL A 148 -5.03 -1.39 4.68
N VAL A 149 -5.15 -2.66 4.26
CA VAL A 149 -4.85 -3.82 5.11
C VAL A 149 -3.42 -3.78 5.61
N LYS A 150 -2.46 -3.48 4.73
CA LYS A 150 -1.05 -3.36 5.13
C LYS A 150 -0.81 -2.19 6.09
N ALA A 151 -1.48 -1.06 5.90
CA ALA A 151 -1.40 0.07 6.80
C ALA A 151 -1.90 -0.31 8.21
N LYS A 152 -3.06 -1.00 8.31
CA LYS A 152 -3.59 -1.50 9.57
C LYS A 152 -2.57 -2.38 10.31
N ASP A 153 -2.03 -3.37 9.62
CA ASP A 153 -1.00 -4.28 10.15
C ASP A 153 0.25 -3.54 10.69
N LEU A 154 0.75 -2.57 9.92
CA LEU A 154 1.92 -1.78 10.33
C LEU A 154 1.64 -0.88 11.53
N CYS A 155 0.46 -0.25 11.57
CA CYS A 155 0.11 0.64 12.65
C CYS A 155 -0.20 -0.14 13.94
N ASP A 156 -0.78 -1.33 13.86
CA ASP A 156 -0.95 -2.22 15.02
C ASP A 156 0.39 -2.77 15.53
N SER A 157 1.28 -3.17 14.62
CA SER A 157 2.65 -3.56 14.96
C SER A 157 3.42 -2.42 15.65
N ALA A 158 3.21 -1.17 15.23
CA ALA A 158 3.83 0.00 15.84
C ALA A 158 3.28 0.29 17.25
N LYS A 159 1.96 0.11 17.47
CA LYS A 159 1.34 0.21 18.80
C LYS A 159 1.97 -0.77 19.80
N VAL A 160 2.14 -2.03 19.38
CA VAL A 160 2.76 -3.07 20.22
C VAL A 160 4.21 -2.73 20.60
N GLN A 161 4.95 -2.07 19.69
CA GLN A 161 6.34 -1.68 19.93
C GLN A 161 6.49 -0.42 20.80
N GLY A 162 5.41 0.22 21.23
CA GLY A 162 5.45 1.41 22.10
C GLY A 162 6.11 2.64 21.46
N LYS A 163 6.29 2.65 20.13
CA LYS A 163 6.81 3.81 19.40
C LYS A 163 5.74 4.89 19.39
N SER A 164 6.11 6.10 19.79
CA SER A 164 5.21 7.26 19.71
C SER A 164 5.08 7.73 18.27
N LEU A 165 4.35 6.94 17.46
CA LEU A 165 4.18 7.15 16.03
C LEU A 165 3.74 8.59 15.75
N TRP A 166 2.87 9.18 16.56
CA TRP A 166 2.21 10.45 16.26
C TRP A 166 2.96 11.72 16.73
N ARG A 167 4.18 11.61 17.27
CA ARG A 167 4.91 12.80 17.79
C ARG A 167 5.57 13.68 16.71
N SER A 168 5.88 13.13 15.54
CA SER A 168 6.44 13.89 14.41
C SER A 168 5.97 13.30 13.07
N TRP A 169 5.07 14.01 12.40
CA TRP A 169 4.51 13.60 11.10
C TRP A 169 5.50 13.86 9.94
N GLU A 170 6.13 15.04 9.93
CA GLU A 170 7.09 15.44 8.89
C GLU A 170 8.34 14.56 8.84
N GLU A 171 8.75 14.22 7.61
CA GLU A 171 9.98 13.47 7.26
C GLU A 171 10.15 12.11 7.95
N SER A 172 9.06 11.51 8.45
CA SER A 172 9.20 10.27 9.18
C SER A 172 9.69 9.13 8.26
N THR A 173 10.69 8.41 8.72
CA THR A 173 11.14 7.17 8.08
C THR A 173 10.23 5.98 8.42
N GLU A 174 9.14 6.22 9.16
CA GLU A 174 8.28 5.17 9.69
C GLU A 174 7.40 4.57 8.59
N PRO A 175 7.43 3.24 8.41
CA PRO A 175 6.68 2.58 7.35
C PRO A 175 5.15 2.79 7.39
N CYS A 176 4.52 2.78 8.58
CA CYS A 176 3.07 3.04 8.73
C CYS A 176 2.72 4.45 8.24
N LYS A 177 3.48 5.48 8.63
CA LYS A 177 3.27 6.86 8.15
C LYS A 177 3.42 6.98 6.64
N LYS A 178 4.51 6.43 6.09
CA LYS A 178 4.74 6.43 4.63
C LYS A 178 3.59 5.77 3.85
N THR A 179 3.02 4.69 4.38
CA THR A 179 1.85 4.04 3.77
C THR A 179 0.58 4.88 3.93
N LEU A 180 0.36 5.52 5.08
CA LEU A 180 -0.74 6.46 5.28
C LEU A 180 -0.64 7.64 4.32
N ASP A 181 0.52 8.30 4.23
CA ASP A 181 0.76 9.40 3.29
C ASP A 181 0.51 8.98 1.85
N LEU A 182 0.92 7.77 1.46
CA LEU A 182 0.63 7.23 0.14
C LEU A 182 -0.89 7.11 -0.09
N LEU A 183 -1.63 6.56 0.88
CA LEU A 183 -3.08 6.43 0.80
C LEU A 183 -3.79 7.79 0.75
N LEU A 184 -3.31 8.79 1.49
CA LEU A 184 -3.84 10.15 1.43
C LEU A 184 -3.57 10.81 0.06
N ARG A 185 -2.35 10.63 -0.48
CA ARG A 185 -2.02 11.12 -1.83
C ARG A 185 -2.88 10.46 -2.91
N LEU A 186 -3.33 9.22 -2.69
CA LEU A 186 -4.25 8.55 -3.62
C LEU A 186 -5.58 9.30 -3.77
N ILE A 187 -6.04 10.04 -2.76
CA ILE A 187 -7.28 10.83 -2.81
C ILE A 187 -7.28 11.78 -4.03
N PHE A 188 -6.11 12.34 -4.35
CA PHE A 188 -5.93 13.29 -5.46
C PHE A 188 -5.49 12.64 -6.77
N LEU A 189 -5.23 11.32 -6.77
CA LEU A 189 -4.72 10.60 -7.95
C LEU A 189 -5.72 9.61 -8.53
N VAL A 190 -6.56 8.99 -7.70
CA VAL A 190 -7.50 7.97 -8.17
C VAL A 190 -8.55 8.57 -9.09
N ASP A 191 -9.01 7.77 -10.04
CA ASP A 191 -10.17 8.14 -10.84
C ASP A 191 -11.43 8.29 -9.96
N ILE A 192 -12.36 9.15 -10.40
CA ILE A 192 -13.60 9.44 -9.69
C ILE A 192 -14.46 8.19 -9.45
N GLN A 193 -14.34 7.15 -10.28
CA GLN A 193 -15.06 5.87 -10.11
C GLN A 193 -14.55 5.06 -8.91
N SER A 194 -13.25 5.12 -8.61
CA SER A 194 -12.65 4.43 -7.45
C SER A 194 -12.61 5.30 -6.19
N PHE A 195 -12.88 6.59 -6.34
CA PHE A 195 -12.80 7.58 -5.28
C PHE A 195 -13.73 7.32 -4.08
N PRO A 196 -15.02 6.98 -4.24
CA PRO A 196 -15.89 6.67 -3.10
C PRO A 196 -15.41 5.46 -2.29
N TYR A 197 -14.85 4.45 -2.98
CA TYR A 197 -14.31 3.26 -2.32
C TYR A 197 -13.08 3.60 -1.47
N LEU A 198 -12.15 4.41 -2.01
CA LEU A 198 -10.99 4.88 -1.27
C LEU A 198 -11.40 5.66 0.00
N LEU A 199 -12.34 6.61 -0.12
CA LEU A 199 -12.80 7.40 1.03
C LEU A 199 -13.44 6.53 2.11
N LYS A 200 -14.17 5.49 1.72
CA LYS A 200 -14.75 4.53 2.67
C LYS A 200 -13.67 3.76 3.42
N GLU A 201 -12.73 3.14 2.71
CA GLU A 201 -11.65 2.35 3.33
C GLU A 201 -10.76 3.23 4.22
N LEU A 202 -10.50 4.47 3.79
CA LEU A 202 -9.78 5.46 4.60
C LEU A 202 -10.54 5.81 5.87
N ALA A 203 -11.85 6.11 5.82
CA ALA A 203 -12.62 6.41 7.03
C ALA A 203 -12.58 5.25 8.03
N GLU A 204 -12.72 4.01 7.56
CA GLU A 204 -12.57 2.83 8.40
C GLU A 204 -11.15 2.70 8.99
N LEU A 205 -10.11 3.07 8.24
CA LEU A 205 -8.74 3.09 8.75
C LEU A 205 -8.55 4.16 9.83
N VAL A 206 -9.01 5.39 9.59
CA VAL A 206 -8.86 6.52 10.54
C VAL A 206 -9.53 6.20 11.87
N THR A 207 -10.73 5.62 11.85
CA THR A 207 -11.46 5.27 13.08
C THR A 207 -10.75 4.23 13.95
N LEU A 208 -9.80 3.47 13.41
CA LEU A 208 -8.97 2.49 14.14
C LEU A 208 -7.66 3.06 14.69
N LEU A 209 -7.31 4.29 14.32
CA LEU A 209 -6.14 5.00 14.84
C LEU A 209 -6.43 5.52 16.25
N PRO A 210 -5.40 5.71 17.11
CA PRO A 210 -5.58 6.41 18.38
C PRO A 210 -5.94 7.89 18.12
N LYS A 211 -6.49 8.57 19.15
CA LYS A 211 -6.99 9.94 19.04
C LYS A 211 -5.96 10.92 18.47
N GLU A 212 -4.73 10.84 18.97
CA GLU A 212 -3.63 11.69 18.50
C GLU A 212 -3.37 11.50 17.01
N GLY A 213 -3.50 10.27 16.50
CA GLY A 213 -3.35 9.98 15.08
C GLY A 213 -4.55 10.39 14.23
N GLN A 214 -5.76 10.31 14.78
CA GLN A 214 -6.96 10.81 14.13
C GLN A 214 -6.86 12.33 13.94
N ASP A 215 -6.49 13.05 14.98
CA ASP A 215 -6.42 14.52 14.97
C ASP A 215 -5.37 15.03 14.00
N VAL A 216 -4.13 14.48 14.04
CA VAL A 216 -3.06 14.85 13.12
C VAL A 216 -3.45 14.61 11.66
N LEU A 217 -4.07 13.46 11.36
CA LEU A 217 -4.46 13.11 10.00
C LEU A 217 -5.63 13.98 9.50
N LEU A 218 -6.58 14.31 10.37
CA LEU A 218 -7.69 15.18 10.05
C LEU A 218 -7.19 16.61 9.77
N ASP A 219 -6.29 17.13 10.60
CA ASP A 219 -5.70 18.46 10.41
C ASP A 219 -4.94 18.55 9.07
N ASP A 220 -4.10 17.56 8.76
CA ASP A 220 -3.38 17.46 7.49
C ASP A 220 -4.34 17.41 6.28
N MET A 221 -5.43 16.63 6.39
CA MET A 221 -6.45 16.57 5.36
C MET A 221 -7.26 17.85 5.22
N HIS A 222 -7.55 18.55 6.30
CA HIS A 222 -8.18 19.86 6.24
C HIS A 222 -7.31 20.86 5.49
N ALA A 223 -6.00 20.89 5.75
CA ALA A 223 -5.06 21.74 5.05
C ALA A 223 -5.00 21.40 3.54
N HIS A 224 -4.80 20.13 3.20
CA HIS A 224 -4.73 19.69 1.81
C HIS A 224 -6.03 19.93 1.03
N VAL A 225 -7.20 19.74 1.64
CA VAL A 225 -8.49 20.04 0.99
C VAL A 225 -8.71 21.54 0.84
N ALA A 226 -8.30 22.35 1.81
CA ALA A 226 -8.40 23.81 1.71
C ALA A 226 -7.58 24.35 0.55
N GLU A 227 -6.34 23.87 0.39
CA GLU A 227 -5.39 24.25 -0.67
C GLU A 227 -5.70 23.64 -2.04
N SER A 228 -6.49 22.56 -2.09
CA SER A 228 -6.80 21.89 -3.36
C SER A 228 -7.66 22.75 -4.29
N ASP A 229 -7.21 22.89 -5.54
CA ASP A 229 -7.95 23.53 -6.63
C ASP A 229 -8.93 22.58 -7.35
N ASP A 230 -9.01 21.29 -6.93
CA ASP A 230 -9.92 20.32 -7.55
C ASP A 230 -11.38 20.59 -7.15
N VAL A 231 -12.02 21.47 -7.92
CA VAL A 231 -13.43 21.85 -7.74
C VAL A 231 -14.40 20.67 -7.87
N THR A 232 -13.98 19.55 -8.48
CA THR A 232 -14.85 18.39 -8.70
C THR A 232 -14.92 17.49 -7.46
N ARG A 233 -13.78 17.25 -6.80
CA ARG A 233 -13.71 16.38 -5.61
C ARG A 233 -13.95 17.14 -4.31
N LYS A 234 -13.59 18.43 -4.26
CA LYS A 234 -13.59 19.24 -3.04
C LYS A 234 -14.94 19.24 -2.30
N PRO A 235 -16.13 19.36 -2.93
CA PRO A 235 -17.40 19.28 -2.20
C PRO A 235 -17.60 17.95 -1.47
N VAL A 236 -17.25 16.84 -2.11
CA VAL A 236 -17.35 15.49 -1.53
C VAL A 236 -16.34 15.34 -0.39
N LEU A 237 -15.11 15.82 -0.57
CA LEU A 237 -14.06 15.77 0.45
C LEU A 237 -14.42 16.58 1.70
N VAL A 238 -14.96 17.79 1.53
CA VAL A 238 -15.41 18.63 2.65
C VAL A 238 -16.50 17.92 3.44
N SER A 239 -17.52 17.39 2.78
CA SER A 239 -18.61 16.65 3.44
C SER A 239 -18.10 15.37 4.13
N TRP A 240 -17.17 14.67 3.50
CA TRP A 240 -16.57 13.46 4.05
C TRP A 240 -15.73 13.77 5.30
N LEU A 241 -14.88 14.81 5.25
CA LEU A 241 -14.07 15.25 6.39
C LEU A 241 -14.93 15.70 7.58
N GLN A 242 -16.00 16.45 7.34
CA GLN A 242 -16.95 16.84 8.39
C GLN A 242 -17.58 15.61 9.06
N SER A 243 -17.97 14.62 8.26
CA SER A 243 -18.54 13.36 8.77
C SER A 243 -17.51 12.59 9.60
N LEU A 244 -16.26 12.53 9.13
CA LEU A 244 -15.17 11.82 9.80
C LEU A 244 -14.77 12.50 11.12
N SER A 245 -14.69 13.83 11.13
CA SER A 245 -14.46 14.64 12.34
C SER A 245 -15.57 14.42 13.38
N TYR A 246 -16.83 14.37 12.94
CA TYR A 246 -17.96 14.07 13.81
C TYR A 246 -17.86 12.66 14.44
N ILE A 247 -17.50 11.64 13.66
CA ILE A 247 -17.30 10.27 14.19
C ILE A 247 -16.11 10.20 15.15
N SER A 248 -15.01 10.91 14.84
CA SER A 248 -13.86 11.03 15.73
C SER A 248 -14.26 11.66 17.07
N SER A 249 -14.98 12.78 17.07
CA SER A 249 -15.39 13.42 18.33
C SER A 249 -16.31 12.52 19.18
N GLN A 250 -17.23 11.77 18.59
CA GLN A 250 -18.12 10.87 19.34
C GLN A 250 -17.40 9.73 20.07
N SER A 251 -16.36 9.14 19.45
CA SER A 251 -15.59 8.06 20.10
C SER A 251 -14.82 8.56 21.33
N SER A 252 -14.43 9.83 21.37
CA SER A 252 -13.84 10.43 22.57
C SER A 252 -14.86 10.61 23.70
N HIS A 253 -16.11 10.97 23.36
CA HIS A 253 -17.20 11.11 24.32
C HIS A 253 -17.58 9.76 24.95
N SER A 254 -17.68 8.68 24.16
CA SER A 254 -18.01 7.35 24.71
C SER A 254 -16.91 6.76 25.61
N GLU A 255 -15.64 6.99 25.29
CA GLU A 255 -14.51 6.64 26.16
C GLU A 255 -14.50 7.46 27.46
N SER A 256 -14.84 8.75 27.40
CA SER A 256 -14.92 9.60 28.60
C SER A 256 -16.10 9.19 29.50
N LEU A 257 -17.26 8.85 28.93
CA LEU A 257 -18.44 8.37 29.65
C LEU A 257 -18.20 6.99 30.27
N SER A 258 -17.53 6.07 29.58
CA SER A 258 -17.18 4.76 30.13
C SER A 258 -16.10 4.84 31.22
N LYS A 259 -15.09 5.72 31.07
CA LYS A 259 -14.13 6.01 32.16
C LYS A 259 -14.79 6.71 33.35
N ALA A 260 -15.72 7.64 33.14
CA ALA A 260 -16.48 8.27 34.21
C ALA A 260 -17.41 7.27 34.92
N THR A 261 -18.02 6.34 34.18
CA THR A 261 -18.84 5.26 34.75
C THR A 261 -17.97 4.29 35.57
N ASN A 262 -16.78 3.93 35.08
CA ASN A 262 -15.83 3.09 35.80
C ASN A 262 -15.16 3.79 36.99
N ALA A 263 -14.97 5.12 36.94
CA ALA A 263 -14.52 5.90 38.08
C ALA A 263 -15.63 6.08 39.12
N SER A 264 -16.88 6.20 38.68
CA SER A 264 -18.05 6.24 39.56
C SER A 264 -18.32 4.89 40.24
N SER A 265 -18.05 3.77 39.57
CA SER A 265 -18.24 2.42 40.14
C SER A 265 -17.19 2.03 41.18
N VAL A 266 -16.03 2.70 41.22
CA VAL A 266 -15.04 2.53 42.30
C VAL A 266 -15.36 3.43 43.51
N ALA A 267 -16.19 4.46 43.34
CA ALA A 267 -16.57 5.40 44.39
C ALA A 267 -17.97 5.16 44.99
N SER A 268 -18.74 4.21 44.46
CA SER A 268 -20.11 3.94 44.90
C SER A 268 -20.26 2.50 45.38
N ASP A 269 -19.47 2.12 46.38
CA ASP A 269 -19.71 0.94 47.22
C ASP A 269 -20.24 1.41 48.57
N GLU A 270 -21.42 2.04 48.58
CA GLU A 270 -22.36 2.00 49.70
C GLU A 270 -23.69 2.71 49.35
N LEU A 271 -24.79 2.04 49.72
CA LEU A 271 -26.19 2.48 49.77
C LEU A 271 -27.08 2.24 48.54
N THR A 272 -27.56 1.00 48.49
CA THR A 272 -28.83 0.55 47.91
C THR A 272 -30.06 1.32 48.43
N LEU A 273 -31.02 1.67 47.57
CA LEU A 273 -32.43 1.18 47.64
C LEU A 273 -33.32 1.69 46.48
N ASN A 274 -33.93 0.74 45.76
CA ASN A 274 -35.27 0.71 45.14
C ASN A 274 -35.95 2.01 44.66
N ARG A 275 -36.37 2.06 43.38
CA ARG A 275 -37.80 1.86 42.97
C ARG A 275 -38.06 2.09 41.45
N THR A 276 -38.71 1.10 40.85
CA THR A 276 -39.82 1.15 39.87
C THR A 276 -39.68 1.79 38.48
N MET A 277 -40.09 0.95 37.51
CA MET A 277 -40.49 1.23 36.12
C MET A 277 -41.39 2.47 35.96
N ALA A 278 -41.20 3.20 34.85
CA ALA A 278 -42.29 3.56 33.94
C ALA A 278 -41.73 4.07 32.60
N ARG A 279 -42.37 3.64 31.52
CA ARG A 279 -42.17 4.02 30.12
C ARG A 279 -42.53 5.49 29.87
N LEU A 280 -41.78 6.15 28.99
CA LEU A 280 -42.24 6.74 27.72
C LEU A 280 -41.02 7.05 26.85
#